data_AF-A0A1F5A9V5-F1
#
_entry.id   AF-A0A1F5A9V5-F1
#
_cell.length_a   1.000
_cell.length_b   1.000
_cell.length_c   1.000
_cell.angle_alpha   90.00
_cell.angle_beta   90.00
_cell.angle_gamma   90.00
#
_symmetry.space_group_name_H-M   'P 1'
#
loop_
_entity.id
_entity.type
_entity.pdbx_description
1 polymer ?
#
loop_
_entity_poly.entity_id
_entity_poly.type
_entity_poly.pdbx_seq_one_letter_code
_entity_poly.pdbx_strand_id
1 'polypeptide(L)'
;MRPRRPILAGLLFLAAAVLAATQEPPVREGPKPPEPFFVRISAYPTASLSRYDYGNDNDLYEVRVYVELRRGSQEGPAVNDAVITSFGERLEFHEDHFEKRIVVDKDALPREVGVEIAVTGRPALKETHPLPDWLILTEPRPAVIETGKDLAVLWRFERFAAPVDVIGYDFKTGKEFLRRTNEAGASIAVPASSLPPDTIVRLYIIPSWLYKRYLDGEHYARGSEINIIPWSQVFFRTKKPGQAGTP
;
A
#
# COMPACT_ATOMS: atom_id res chain seq x y z
N MET A 1 -67.98 0.38 77.29
CA MET A 1 -67.39 1.48 76.51
C MET A 1 -66.09 1.00 75.87
N ARG A 2 -65.94 1.17 74.55
CA ARG A 2 -64.68 1.04 73.79
C ARG A 2 -63.85 2.33 74.01
N PRO A 3 -62.51 2.34 73.87
CA PRO A 3 -61.91 2.22 72.54
C PRO A 3 -60.61 1.37 72.44
N ARG A 4 -60.39 0.90 71.21
CA ARG A 4 -59.19 0.23 70.68
C ARG A 4 -58.32 1.27 69.94
N ARG A 5 -57.00 1.14 70.07
CA ARG A 5 -55.94 1.48 69.08
C ARG A 5 -55.05 0.22 68.98
N PRO A 6 -54.41 -0.13 67.85
CA PRO A 6 -53.64 0.80 67.00
C PRO A 6 -53.73 0.56 65.46
N ILE A 7 -53.78 1.65 64.70
CA ILE A 7 -53.53 1.68 63.25
C ILE A 7 -52.37 2.65 63.08
N LEU A 8 -51.13 2.17 63.11
CA LEU A 8 -49.96 3.01 62.76
C LEU A 8 -48.78 2.20 62.18
N ALA A 9 -48.74 0.89 62.37
CA ALA A 9 -47.64 0.05 61.87
C ALA A 9 -47.71 -0.28 60.36
N GLY A 10 -48.88 -0.15 59.72
CA GLY A 10 -49.06 -0.52 58.31
C GLY A 10 -48.52 0.50 57.29
N LEU A 11 -48.39 1.78 57.67
CA LEU A 11 -48.01 2.85 56.74
C LEU A 11 -46.49 2.96 56.52
N LEU A 12 -45.67 2.47 57.46
CA LEU A 12 -44.20 2.49 57.33
C LEU A 12 -43.66 1.40 56.39
N PHE A 13 -44.36 0.28 56.22
CA PHE A 13 -43.93 -0.79 55.31
C PHE A 13 -44.25 -0.51 53.84
N LEU A 14 -45.28 0.29 53.53
CA LEU A 14 -45.58 0.66 52.14
C LEU A 14 -44.58 1.68 51.57
N ALA A 15 -44.04 2.57 52.40
CA ALA A 15 -43.07 3.58 51.95
C ALA A 15 -41.70 2.97 51.57
N ALA A 16 -41.27 1.93 52.29
CA ALA A 16 -40.01 1.24 51.99
C ALA A 16 -40.10 0.38 50.72
N ALA A 17 -41.28 -0.17 50.39
CA ALA A 17 -41.48 -0.96 49.19
C ALA A 17 -41.51 -0.11 47.90
N VAL A 18 -41.97 1.14 47.98
CA VAL A 18 -42.03 2.06 46.82
C VAL A 18 -40.63 2.61 46.45
N LEU A 19 -39.73 2.76 47.43
CA LEU A 19 -38.35 3.21 47.19
C LEU A 19 -37.43 2.13 46.58
N ALA A 20 -37.75 0.85 46.76
CA ALA A 20 -37.01 -0.25 46.13
C ALA A 20 -37.44 -0.49 44.67
N ALA A 21 -38.65 -0.06 44.28
CA ALA A 21 -39.20 -0.27 42.95
C ALA A 21 -38.78 0.80 41.91
N THR A 22 -38.06 1.85 42.33
CA THR A 22 -37.56 2.94 41.47
C THR A 22 -36.05 2.92 41.25
N GLN A 23 -35.33 1.94 41.76
CA GLN A 23 -33.98 1.67 41.28
C GLN A 23 -34.08 0.85 40.01
N GLU A 24 -34.08 1.54 38.86
CA GLU A 24 -33.72 0.88 37.61
C GLU A 24 -32.42 0.09 37.86
N PRO A 25 -32.38 -1.21 37.52
CA PRO A 25 -31.16 -1.97 37.66
C PRO A 25 -30.07 -1.20 36.91
N PRO A 26 -28.83 -1.09 37.46
CA PRO A 26 -27.76 -0.43 36.74
C PRO A 26 -27.71 -1.05 35.36
N VAL A 27 -27.93 -0.22 34.34
CA VAL A 27 -27.78 -0.63 32.95
C VAL A 27 -26.38 -1.20 32.89
N ARG A 28 -26.28 -2.53 32.78
CA ARG A 28 -25.00 -3.18 32.53
C ARG A 28 -24.61 -2.65 31.16
N GLU A 29 -23.74 -1.65 31.14
CA GLU A 29 -23.09 -1.24 29.91
C GLU A 29 -22.55 -2.53 29.30
N GLY A 30 -23.10 -2.88 28.13
CA GLY A 30 -22.57 -3.99 27.36
C GLY A 30 -21.07 -3.78 27.17
N PRO A 31 -20.29 -4.84 26.91
CA PRO A 31 -18.88 -4.69 26.61
C PRO A 31 -18.71 -3.60 25.56
N LYS A 32 -17.88 -2.57 25.87
CA LYS A 32 -17.63 -1.47 24.94
C LYS A 32 -17.17 -2.07 23.62
N PRO A 33 -17.70 -1.59 22.48
CA PRO A 33 -17.27 -2.09 21.19
C PRO A 33 -15.76 -1.90 21.07
N PRO A 34 -15.06 -2.84 20.42
CA PRO A 34 -13.63 -2.74 20.20
C PRO A 34 -13.30 -1.42 19.49
N GLU A 35 -12.26 -0.72 19.95
CA GLU A 35 -11.75 0.48 19.28
C GLU A 35 -11.45 0.19 17.79
N PRO A 36 -11.83 1.06 16.84
CA PRO A 36 -11.58 0.83 15.42
C PRO A 36 -10.08 0.74 15.10
N PHE A 37 -9.75 0.19 13.94
CA PHE A 37 -8.38 0.13 13.45
C PHE A 37 -8.08 1.28 12.51
N PHE A 38 -6.93 1.91 12.68
CA PHE A 38 -6.33 2.66 11.59
C PHE A 38 -5.63 1.67 10.65
N VAL A 39 -5.99 1.72 9.37
CA VAL A 39 -5.44 0.84 8.34
C VAL A 39 -4.91 1.69 7.20
N ARG A 40 -3.62 1.54 6.88
CA ARG A 40 -3.04 2.09 5.64
C ARG A 40 -2.48 0.96 4.79
N ILE A 41 -3.11 0.73 3.65
CA ILE A 41 -2.64 -0.22 2.64
C ILE A 41 -1.86 0.56 1.59
N SER A 42 -0.64 0.14 1.27
CA SER A 42 0.11 0.64 0.12
C SER A 42 0.49 -0.51 -0.80
N ALA A 43 0.04 -0.46 -2.05
CA ALA A 43 0.35 -1.47 -3.05
C ALA A 43 1.18 -0.87 -4.19
N TYR A 44 2.25 -1.56 -4.58
CA TYR A 44 3.15 -1.16 -5.65
C TYR A 44 3.22 -2.24 -6.73
N PRO A 45 2.29 -2.24 -7.70
CA PRO A 45 2.44 -3.02 -8.93
C PRO A 45 3.73 -2.59 -9.65
N THR A 46 4.64 -3.54 -9.87
CA THR A 46 5.98 -3.25 -10.36
C THR A 46 6.27 -4.10 -11.58
N ALA A 47 6.52 -3.47 -12.72
CA ALA A 47 7.07 -4.13 -13.91
C ALA A 47 8.55 -3.82 -14.04
N SER A 48 9.41 -4.73 -13.58
CA SER A 48 10.88 -4.56 -13.63
C SER A 48 11.42 -5.29 -14.85
N LEU A 49 11.98 -4.56 -15.83
CA LEU A 49 12.61 -5.21 -16.98
C LEU A 49 13.91 -5.92 -16.60
N SER A 50 14.59 -5.44 -15.57
CA SER A 50 15.75 -6.06 -14.91
C SER A 50 15.97 -5.48 -13.51
N ARG A 51 16.86 -6.06 -12.69
CA ARG A 51 17.18 -5.59 -11.32
C ARG A 51 18.68 -5.55 -11.06
N TYR A 52 19.18 -4.45 -10.48
CA TYR A 52 20.58 -4.23 -10.09
C TYR A 52 21.60 -4.19 -11.24
N ASP A 53 21.36 -4.95 -12.32
CA ASP A 53 22.14 -5.01 -13.54
C ASP A 53 21.27 -5.48 -14.71
N TYR A 54 21.79 -5.44 -15.93
CA TYR A 54 21.04 -5.73 -17.16
C TYR A 54 20.69 -7.21 -17.39
N GLY A 55 21.30 -8.14 -16.65
CA GLY A 55 21.11 -9.59 -16.82
C GLY A 55 20.30 -10.28 -15.72
N ASN A 56 19.84 -9.53 -14.73
CA ASN A 56 19.30 -10.08 -13.48
C ASN A 56 17.79 -9.82 -13.38
N ASP A 57 17.04 -10.85 -12.96
CA ASP A 57 15.59 -10.80 -12.75
C ASP A 57 14.84 -10.14 -13.91
N ASN A 58 15.15 -10.59 -15.13
CA ASN A 58 14.59 -10.02 -16.34
C ASN A 58 13.08 -10.26 -16.43
N ASP A 59 12.34 -9.20 -16.81
CA ASP A 59 10.88 -9.19 -16.92
C ASP A 59 10.17 -9.72 -15.66
N LEU A 60 10.59 -9.22 -14.49
CA LEU A 60 9.97 -9.54 -13.21
C LEU A 60 8.75 -8.63 -12.96
N TYR A 61 7.60 -9.26 -12.74
CA TYR A 61 6.37 -8.60 -12.36
C TYR A 61 6.01 -8.97 -10.92
N GLU A 62 5.74 -7.97 -10.09
CA GLU A 62 5.42 -8.18 -8.68
C GLU A 62 4.44 -7.12 -8.16
N VAL A 63 3.75 -7.43 -7.07
CA VAL A 63 3.04 -6.45 -6.26
C VAL A 63 3.69 -6.46 -4.88
N ARG A 64 4.23 -5.31 -4.46
CA ARG A 64 4.63 -5.13 -3.06
C ARG A 64 3.45 -4.58 -2.29
N VAL A 65 3.07 -5.25 -1.21
CA VAL A 65 1.95 -4.84 -0.37
C VAL A 65 2.49 -4.52 1.01
N TYR A 66 2.15 -3.33 1.49
CA TYR A 66 2.44 -2.82 2.82
C TYR A 66 1.11 -2.58 3.53
N VAL A 67 0.98 -3.01 4.79
CA VAL A 67 -0.18 -2.76 5.63
C VAL A 67 0.26 -2.25 6.98
N GLU A 68 0.03 -0.97 7.23
CA GLU A 68 0.16 -0.36 8.56
C GLU A 68 -1.17 -0.57 9.30
N LEU A 69 -1.11 -1.25 10.46
CA LEU A 69 -2.29 -1.55 11.27
C LEU A 69 -2.07 -1.03 12.69
N ARG A 70 -2.90 -0.07 13.11
CA ARG A 70 -2.80 0.58 14.43
C ARG A 70 -4.15 0.65 15.14
N ARG A 71 -4.14 0.78 16.46
CA ARG A 71 -5.36 0.96 17.27
C ARG A 71 -5.82 2.43 17.24
N GLY A 72 -7.08 2.67 16.88
CA GLY A 72 -7.78 3.95 17.06
C GLY A 72 -7.41 5.09 16.12
N SER A 73 -6.13 5.24 15.77
CA SER A 73 -5.63 6.34 14.92
C SER A 73 -4.27 6.00 14.31
N GLN A 74 -3.80 6.86 13.40
CA GLN A 74 -2.47 6.77 12.80
C GLN A 74 -1.33 6.84 13.84
N GLU A 75 -1.55 7.52 14.97
CA GLU A 75 -0.54 7.68 16.03
C GLU A 75 -0.65 6.57 17.09
N GLY A 76 -1.65 5.69 16.96
CA GLY A 76 -1.89 4.61 17.88
C GLY A 76 -0.80 3.53 17.85
N PRO A 77 -0.79 2.62 18.84
CA PRO A 77 0.14 1.51 18.87
C PRO A 77 -0.10 0.56 17.69
N ALA A 78 1.00 0.05 17.12
CA ALA A 78 0.97 -0.96 16.08
C ALA A 78 0.37 -2.27 16.59
N VAL A 79 -0.36 -2.96 15.72
CA VAL A 79 -0.99 -4.25 15.99
C VAL A 79 -0.16 -5.33 15.31
N ASN A 80 0.69 -6.01 16.07
CA ASN A 80 1.67 -6.97 15.54
C ASN A 80 1.21 -8.43 15.60
N ASP A 81 0.08 -8.71 16.25
CA ASP A 81 -0.51 -10.04 16.42
C ASP A 81 -1.57 -10.39 15.36
N ALA A 82 -1.72 -9.53 14.34
CA ALA A 82 -2.61 -9.77 13.22
C ALA A 82 -2.06 -10.84 12.26
N VAL A 83 -2.97 -11.56 11.59
CA VAL A 83 -2.66 -12.33 10.39
C VAL A 83 -3.19 -11.54 9.21
N ILE A 84 -2.28 -11.03 8.38
CA ILE A 84 -2.61 -10.27 7.18
C ILE A 84 -2.23 -11.08 5.95
N THR A 85 -3.16 -11.19 5.00
CA THR A 85 -2.92 -11.89 3.74
C THR A 85 -3.29 -11.03 2.53
N SER A 86 -2.56 -11.24 1.43
CA SER A 86 -2.86 -10.66 0.11
C SER A 86 -2.45 -11.64 -0.98
N PHE A 87 -3.24 -11.76 -2.04
CA PHE A 87 -3.03 -12.77 -3.11
C PHE A 87 -2.83 -14.20 -2.59
N GLY A 88 -3.46 -14.56 -1.46
CA GLY A 88 -3.30 -15.86 -0.82
C GLY A 88 -1.99 -16.05 -0.03
N GLU A 89 -1.11 -15.05 -0.02
CA GLU A 89 0.14 -15.06 0.73
C GLU A 89 0.03 -14.31 2.05
N ARG A 90 0.71 -14.78 3.09
CA ARG A 90 0.80 -14.11 4.39
C ARG A 90 1.89 -13.04 4.36
N LEU A 91 1.54 -11.84 4.81
CA LEU A 91 2.50 -10.75 5.02
C LEU A 91 3.25 -10.94 6.34
N GLU A 92 4.50 -10.50 6.35
CA GLU A 92 5.42 -10.58 7.48
C GLU A 92 5.41 -9.24 8.23
N PHE A 93 5.52 -9.26 9.56
CA PHE A 93 5.56 -8.02 10.36
C PHE A 93 6.99 -7.49 10.47
N HIS A 94 7.18 -6.21 10.15
CA HIS A 94 8.45 -5.50 10.17
C HIS A 94 8.29 -4.17 10.92
N GLU A 95 8.85 -4.11 12.13
CA GLU A 95 8.87 -2.95 13.03
C GLU A 95 7.48 -2.38 13.41
N ASP A 96 6.76 -1.79 12.45
CA ASP A 96 5.49 -1.10 12.63
C ASP A 96 4.44 -1.39 11.53
N HIS A 97 4.77 -2.21 10.53
CA HIS A 97 3.87 -2.57 9.43
C HIS A 97 4.05 -4.03 9.01
N PHE A 98 3.12 -4.52 8.20
CA PHE A 98 3.25 -5.81 7.52
C PHE A 98 3.66 -5.58 6.07
N GLU A 99 4.59 -6.37 5.54
CA GLU A 99 4.93 -6.32 4.12
C GLU A 99 5.07 -7.72 3.49
N LYS A 100 4.85 -7.76 2.17
CA LYS A 100 5.24 -8.88 1.32
C LYS A 100 5.51 -8.39 -0.09
N ARG A 101 6.47 -9.04 -0.74
CA ARG A 101 6.70 -8.98 -2.18
C ARG A 101 6.13 -10.23 -2.83
N ILE A 102 5.13 -10.06 -3.68
CA ILE A 102 4.37 -11.15 -4.31
C ILE A 102 4.69 -11.12 -5.80
N VAL A 103 5.30 -12.18 -6.31
CA VAL A 103 5.62 -12.30 -7.75
C VAL A 103 4.37 -12.75 -8.49
N VAL A 104 4.07 -12.11 -9.62
CA VAL A 104 2.89 -12.42 -10.45
C VAL A 104 3.32 -12.77 -11.87
N ASP A 105 2.47 -13.53 -12.56
CA ASP A 105 2.70 -13.86 -13.96
C ASP A 105 2.44 -12.63 -14.85
N LYS A 106 3.40 -12.31 -15.71
CA LYS A 106 3.32 -11.20 -16.67
C LYS A 106 2.19 -11.37 -17.69
N ASP A 107 1.78 -12.61 -17.96
CA ASP A 107 0.74 -12.92 -18.93
C ASP A 107 -0.65 -13.01 -18.24
N ALA A 108 -0.70 -12.90 -16.92
CA ALA A 108 -1.92 -12.96 -16.10
C ALA A 108 -1.91 -11.92 -14.97
N LEU A 109 -1.66 -10.66 -15.32
CA LEU A 109 -1.55 -9.57 -14.35
C LEU A 109 -2.85 -9.33 -13.58
N PRO A 110 -2.81 -9.22 -12.23
CA PRO A 110 -3.99 -8.99 -11.43
C PRO A 110 -4.63 -7.63 -11.72
N ARG A 111 -5.95 -7.60 -11.60
CA ARG A 111 -6.78 -6.39 -11.79
C ARG A 111 -7.19 -5.73 -10.49
N GLU A 112 -6.99 -6.41 -9.37
CA GLU A 112 -7.38 -5.97 -8.05
C GLU A 112 -6.35 -6.45 -7.02
N VAL A 113 -6.29 -5.74 -5.91
CA VAL A 113 -5.56 -6.13 -4.71
C VAL A 113 -6.57 -6.42 -3.62
N GLY A 114 -6.57 -7.65 -3.14
CA GLY A 114 -7.32 -8.09 -1.98
C GLY A 114 -6.42 -8.10 -0.75
N VAL A 115 -6.89 -7.56 0.36
CA VAL A 115 -6.22 -7.64 1.67
C VAL A 115 -7.22 -8.14 2.70
N GLU A 116 -6.86 -9.22 3.40
CA GLU A 116 -7.62 -9.73 4.55
C GLU A 116 -6.81 -9.52 5.83
N ILE A 117 -7.44 -8.91 6.84
CA ILE A 117 -6.84 -8.59 8.13
C ILE A 117 -7.62 -9.32 9.21
N ALA A 118 -7.00 -10.34 9.81
CA ALA A 118 -7.57 -11.10 10.92
C ALA A 118 -6.85 -10.77 12.22
N VAL A 119 -7.60 -10.30 13.22
CA VAL A 119 -7.11 -10.05 14.58
C VAL A 119 -7.96 -10.84 15.56
N THR A 120 -7.31 -11.52 16.51
CA THR A 120 -7.99 -12.37 17.50
C THR A 120 -9.11 -11.60 18.21
N GLY A 121 -10.30 -12.21 18.28
CA GLY A 121 -11.47 -11.62 18.95
C GLY A 121 -12.21 -10.57 18.13
N ARG A 122 -11.90 -10.40 16.83
CA ARG A 122 -12.60 -9.50 15.93
C ARG A 122 -12.98 -10.19 14.61
N PRO A 123 -14.07 -9.78 13.95
CA PRO A 123 -14.32 -10.16 12.56
C PRO A 123 -13.15 -9.76 11.67
N ALA A 124 -12.83 -10.60 10.68
CA ALA A 124 -11.81 -10.28 9.69
C ALA A 124 -12.27 -9.13 8.80
N LEU A 125 -11.39 -8.15 8.59
CA LEU A 125 -11.62 -7.07 7.63
C LEU A 125 -11.17 -7.55 6.25
N LYS A 126 -11.98 -7.30 5.22
CA LYS A 126 -11.71 -7.73 3.85
C LYS A 126 -11.86 -6.55 2.92
N GLU A 127 -10.75 -6.12 2.36
CA GLU A 127 -10.71 -5.03 1.40
C GLU A 127 -10.33 -5.57 0.03
N THR A 128 -11.03 -5.09 -1.00
CA THR A 128 -10.72 -5.41 -2.40
C THR A 128 -10.82 -4.13 -3.21
N HIS A 129 -9.72 -3.77 -3.85
CA HIS A 129 -9.62 -2.52 -4.59
C HIS A 129 -9.05 -2.75 -5.98
N PRO A 130 -9.51 -2.00 -6.99
CA PRO A 130 -8.95 -2.10 -8.33
C PRO A 130 -7.47 -1.69 -8.30
N LEU A 131 -6.61 -2.48 -8.94
CA LEU A 131 -5.31 -2.01 -9.37
C LEU A 131 -5.59 -1.15 -10.61
N PRO A 132 -5.47 0.19 -10.54
CA PRO A 132 -5.92 1.05 -11.64
C PRO A 132 -5.20 0.70 -12.94
N ASP A 133 -3.89 0.43 -12.85
CA ASP A 133 -3.10 0.00 -14.00
C ASP A 133 -1.73 -0.60 -13.63
N TRP A 134 -1.09 -1.20 -14.64
CA TRP A 134 0.34 -1.48 -14.70
C TRP A 134 1.02 -0.44 -15.60
N LEU A 135 1.97 0.29 -15.02
CA LEU A 135 2.89 1.13 -15.79
C LEU A 135 4.08 0.26 -16.19
N ILE A 136 4.36 0.15 -17.48
CA ILE A 136 5.39 -0.76 -18.01
C ILE A 136 6.34 0.02 -18.92
N LEU A 137 7.61 0.10 -18.56
CA LEU A 137 8.68 0.47 -19.51
C LEU A 137 8.74 -0.60 -20.59
N THR A 138 8.79 -0.17 -21.84
CA THR A 138 9.02 -1.06 -22.98
C THR A 138 10.41 -0.85 -23.56
N GLU A 139 10.94 0.37 -23.45
CA GLU A 139 12.31 0.71 -23.82
C GLU A 139 12.94 1.69 -22.81
N PRO A 140 14.25 1.62 -22.58
CA PRO A 140 15.17 0.64 -23.18
C PRO A 140 15.00 -0.76 -22.59
N ARG A 141 15.26 -1.79 -23.40
CA ARG A 141 15.43 -3.16 -22.90
C ARG A 141 16.75 -3.33 -22.14
N PRO A 142 16.83 -4.28 -21.19
CA PRO A 142 18.08 -4.59 -20.50
C PRO A 142 19.18 -5.00 -21.51
N ALA A 143 20.22 -4.18 -21.61
CA ALA A 143 21.29 -4.38 -22.59
C ALA A 143 22.56 -3.60 -22.22
N VAL A 144 23.61 -3.78 -23.02
CA VAL A 144 24.75 -2.87 -23.08
C VAL A 144 24.52 -1.90 -24.25
N ILE A 145 24.40 -0.61 -23.96
CA ILE A 145 24.08 0.45 -24.92
C ILE A 145 25.33 1.31 -25.16
N GLU A 146 25.64 1.58 -26.41
CA GLU A 146 26.70 2.51 -26.78
C GLU A 146 26.23 3.96 -26.59
N THR A 147 26.99 4.74 -25.84
CA THR A 147 26.77 6.19 -25.73
C THR A 147 27.12 6.86 -27.05
N GLY A 148 26.37 7.89 -27.45
CA GLY A 148 26.55 8.58 -28.74
C GLY A 148 25.31 8.63 -29.64
N LYS A 149 24.21 7.97 -29.23
CA LYS A 149 22.88 8.14 -29.81
C LYS A 149 21.88 8.50 -28.72
N ASP A 150 20.82 9.20 -29.11
CA ASP A 150 19.72 9.48 -28.21
C ASP A 150 19.07 8.17 -27.77
N LEU A 151 18.75 8.09 -26.49
CA LEU A 151 18.09 6.93 -25.90
C LEU A 151 16.59 7.16 -25.92
N ALA A 152 15.88 6.31 -26.63
CA ALA A 152 14.43 6.29 -26.58
C ALA A 152 13.98 5.63 -25.26
N VAL A 153 13.08 6.31 -24.55
CA VAL A 153 12.42 5.79 -23.36
C VAL A 153 10.95 5.72 -23.69
N LEU A 154 10.40 4.51 -23.70
CA LEU A 154 9.00 4.26 -24.04
C LEU A 154 8.32 3.51 -22.91
N TRP A 155 7.05 3.84 -22.70
CA TRP A 155 6.21 3.18 -21.71
C TRP A 155 4.80 3.00 -22.21
N ARG A 156 4.08 2.10 -21.56
CA ARG A 156 2.65 1.92 -21.75
C ARG A 156 1.95 1.73 -20.42
N PHE A 157 0.67 2.04 -20.47
CA PHE A 157 -0.35 1.76 -19.49
C PHE A 157 -1.26 0.67 -20.08
N GLU A 158 -1.72 -0.30 -19.30
CA GLU A 158 -2.65 -1.32 -19.81
C GLU A 158 -4.09 -0.82 -19.88
N ARG A 159 -4.48 0.15 -19.04
CA ARG A 159 -5.88 0.59 -18.89
C ARG A 159 -6.06 2.10 -18.84
N PHE A 160 -5.17 2.82 -18.19
CA PHE A 160 -5.33 4.23 -17.85
C PHE A 160 -4.06 5.03 -18.16
N ALA A 161 -4.12 5.85 -19.20
CA ALA A 161 -3.02 6.74 -19.55
C ALA A 161 -2.98 7.95 -18.63
N ALA A 162 -1.79 8.28 -18.16
CA ALA A 162 -1.57 9.46 -17.34
C ALA A 162 -0.12 9.96 -17.41
N PRO A 163 0.14 11.20 -16.95
CA PRO A 163 1.49 11.71 -16.91
C PRO A 163 2.40 10.86 -16.02
N VAL A 164 3.67 10.76 -16.42
CA VAL A 164 4.70 10.02 -15.69
C VAL A 164 5.88 10.92 -15.36
N ASP A 165 6.51 10.62 -14.23
CA ASP A 165 7.83 11.10 -13.93
C ASP A 165 8.85 10.07 -14.43
N VAL A 166 9.86 10.52 -15.18
CA VAL A 166 10.94 9.70 -15.71
C VAL A 166 12.25 10.11 -15.06
N ILE A 167 12.90 9.16 -14.41
CA ILE A 167 14.09 9.43 -13.62
C ILE A 167 15.20 8.43 -13.96
N GLY A 168 16.43 8.94 -14.10
CA GLY A 168 17.61 8.17 -14.47
C GLY A 168 18.81 8.52 -13.59
N TYR A 169 19.47 7.48 -13.09
CA TYR A 169 20.63 7.57 -12.20
C TYR A 169 21.77 6.70 -12.72
N ASP A 170 22.99 7.18 -12.53
CA ASP A 170 24.15 6.30 -12.46
C ASP A 170 24.05 5.48 -11.17
N PHE A 171 23.86 4.18 -11.30
CA PHE A 171 23.58 3.30 -10.17
C PHE A 171 24.80 3.12 -9.26
N LYS A 172 26.03 3.25 -9.79
CA LYS A 172 27.25 3.10 -9.00
C LYS A 172 27.51 4.30 -8.12
N THR A 173 27.26 5.50 -8.65
CA THR A 173 27.56 6.77 -7.96
C THR A 173 26.34 7.38 -7.27
N GLY A 174 25.13 6.93 -7.61
CA GLY A 174 23.87 7.53 -7.17
C GLY A 174 23.57 8.89 -7.84
N LYS A 175 24.39 9.33 -8.81
CA LYS A 175 24.21 10.63 -9.46
C LYS A 175 23.03 10.60 -10.43
N GLU A 176 22.08 11.50 -10.23
CA GLU A 176 20.99 11.75 -11.17
C GLU A 176 21.53 12.42 -12.44
N PHE A 177 21.12 11.94 -13.60
CA PHE A 177 21.40 12.59 -14.89
C PHE A 177 20.13 12.94 -15.67
N LEU A 178 18.99 12.36 -15.29
CA LEU A 178 17.71 12.58 -15.91
C LEU A 178 16.63 12.75 -14.84
N ARG A 179 15.90 13.85 -14.94
CA ARG A 179 14.64 14.07 -14.27
C ARG A 179 13.70 14.80 -15.22
N ARG A 180 12.56 14.17 -15.46
CA ARG A 180 11.43 14.71 -16.21
C ARG A 180 10.19 14.42 -15.39
N THR A 181 9.34 15.41 -15.23
CA THR A 181 8.19 15.33 -14.32
C THR A 181 6.95 15.68 -15.10
N ASN A 182 5.86 14.97 -14.84
CA ASN A 182 4.56 15.21 -15.47
C ASN A 182 4.63 15.13 -17.02
N GLU A 183 5.41 14.18 -17.54
CA GLU A 183 5.53 13.94 -18.97
C GLU A 183 4.25 13.28 -19.49
N ALA A 184 3.55 13.99 -20.39
CA ALA A 184 2.38 13.47 -21.06
C ALA A 184 2.77 12.55 -22.23
N GLY A 185 1.91 11.57 -22.53
CA GLY A 185 2.13 10.63 -23.64
C GLY A 185 2.76 9.31 -23.20
N ALA A 186 3.57 8.73 -24.08
CA ALA A 186 4.08 7.35 -23.96
C ALA A 186 5.59 7.22 -24.22
N SER A 187 6.29 8.35 -24.41
CA SER A 187 7.73 8.31 -24.72
C SER A 187 8.44 9.64 -24.48
N ILE A 188 9.73 9.56 -24.15
CA ILE A 188 10.68 10.68 -24.27
C ILE A 188 11.96 10.23 -25.00
N ALA A 189 12.73 11.20 -25.47
CA ALA A 189 14.11 10.99 -25.92
C ALA A 189 15.08 11.60 -24.89
N VAL A 190 16.05 10.80 -24.45
CA VAL A 190 17.15 11.27 -23.60
C VAL A 190 18.33 11.58 -24.52
N PRO A 191 18.82 12.84 -24.55
CA PRO A 191 19.92 13.22 -25.41
C PRO A 191 21.17 12.38 -25.15
N ALA A 192 21.88 12.00 -26.20
CA ALA A 192 23.13 11.22 -26.11
C ALA A 192 24.15 11.87 -25.15
N SER A 193 24.22 13.20 -25.16
CA SER A 193 25.14 14.00 -24.31
C SER A 193 24.82 13.93 -22.82
N SER A 194 23.61 13.50 -22.45
CA SER A 194 23.18 13.37 -21.06
C SER A 194 23.41 11.96 -20.49
N LEU A 195 23.72 10.97 -21.33
CA LEU A 195 23.93 9.61 -20.89
C LEU A 195 25.33 9.44 -20.27
N PRO A 196 25.44 8.95 -19.01
CA PRO A 196 26.73 8.70 -18.41
C PRO A 196 27.43 7.53 -19.13
N PRO A 197 28.71 7.65 -19.51
CA PRO A 197 29.46 6.55 -20.13
C PRO A 197 29.97 5.54 -19.10
N ASP A 198 30.22 4.31 -19.56
CA ASP A 198 30.92 3.23 -18.84
C ASP A 198 30.34 2.90 -17.44
N THR A 199 29.01 2.94 -17.30
CA THR A 199 28.32 2.74 -16.02
C THR A 199 27.13 1.80 -16.11
N ILE A 200 26.53 1.49 -14.95
CA ILE A 200 25.21 0.87 -14.87
C ILE A 200 24.22 2.00 -14.64
N VAL A 201 23.25 2.11 -15.54
CA VAL A 201 22.16 3.07 -15.43
C VAL A 201 20.94 2.37 -14.84
N ARG A 202 20.32 3.00 -13.84
CA ARG A 202 18.96 2.69 -13.42
C ARG A 202 18.04 3.77 -13.99
N LEU A 203 17.11 3.36 -14.84
CA LEU A 203 16.01 4.19 -15.29
C LEU A 203 14.72 3.65 -14.68
N TYR A 204 13.90 4.53 -14.11
CA TYR A 204 12.59 4.16 -13.63
C TYR A 204 11.56 5.24 -13.92
N ILE A 205 10.31 4.80 -13.99
CA ILE A 205 9.15 5.65 -14.20
C ILE A 205 8.11 5.36 -13.13
N ILE A 206 7.41 6.41 -12.74
CA ILE A 206 6.33 6.39 -11.76
C ILE A 206 5.26 7.36 -12.24
N PRO A 207 3.96 7.08 -12.10
CA PRO A 207 2.93 8.04 -12.46
C PRO A 207 3.05 9.29 -11.58
N SER A 208 2.79 10.46 -12.16
CA SER A 208 2.80 11.74 -11.43
C SER A 208 1.58 11.93 -10.52
N TRP A 209 0.71 10.93 -10.46
CA TRP A 209 -0.50 10.87 -9.63
C TRP A 209 -0.54 9.49 -8.95
N LEU A 210 -1.26 9.39 -7.85
CA LEU A 210 -1.46 8.12 -7.14
C LEU A 210 -2.95 7.82 -7.05
N TYR A 211 -3.30 6.55 -7.11
CA TYR A 211 -4.66 6.13 -6.74
C TYR A 211 -4.76 6.09 -5.22
N LYS A 212 -5.73 6.82 -4.67
CA LYS A 212 -6.02 6.86 -3.25
C LYS A 212 -7.51 6.75 -2.99
N ARG A 213 -7.86 5.96 -1.99
CA ARG A 213 -9.22 5.84 -1.48
C ARG A 213 -9.19 5.74 0.04
N TYR A 214 -10.09 6.47 0.70
CA TYR A 214 -10.32 6.30 2.13
C TYR A 214 -11.18 5.07 2.40
N LEU A 215 -10.82 4.33 3.44
CA LEU A 215 -11.58 3.19 3.95
C LEU A 215 -12.61 3.71 4.95
N ASP A 216 -13.88 3.34 4.74
CA ASP A 216 -15.01 3.75 5.56
C ASP A 216 -15.71 2.54 6.18
N GLY A 217 -16.29 2.75 7.37
CA GLY A 217 -16.97 1.71 8.12
C GLY A 217 -16.73 1.80 9.61
N GLU A 218 -17.56 1.11 10.39
CA GLU A 218 -17.50 1.12 11.86
C GLU A 218 -16.21 0.54 12.44
N HIS A 219 -15.48 -0.26 11.67
CA HIS A 219 -14.22 -0.88 12.08
C HIS A 219 -12.99 -0.04 11.73
N TYR A 220 -13.15 1.05 10.97
CA TYR A 220 -12.06 1.90 10.50
C TYR A 220 -11.98 3.21 11.28
N ALA A 221 -10.78 3.53 11.72
CA ALA A 221 -10.46 4.85 12.23
C ALA A 221 -10.43 5.84 11.07
N ARG A 222 -10.77 7.11 11.38
CA ARG A 222 -10.68 8.20 10.40
C ARG A 222 -9.27 8.28 9.81
N GLY A 223 -9.21 8.45 8.49
CA GLY A 223 -7.95 8.55 7.75
C GLY A 223 -7.37 7.20 7.30
N SER A 224 -8.02 6.08 7.62
CA SER A 224 -7.69 4.79 7.01
C SER A 224 -7.82 4.87 5.49
N GLU A 225 -6.89 4.27 4.77
CA GLU A 225 -6.76 4.49 3.33
C GLU A 225 -6.04 3.34 2.62
N ILE A 226 -6.25 3.28 1.32
CA ILE A 226 -5.42 2.52 0.39
C ILE A 226 -4.77 3.46 -0.62
N ASN A 227 -3.49 3.26 -0.86
CA ASN A 227 -2.69 3.91 -1.89
C ASN A 227 -2.16 2.87 -2.88
N ILE A 228 -2.31 3.11 -4.18
CA ILE A 228 -1.80 2.21 -5.23
C ILE A 228 -0.94 3.02 -6.19
N ILE A 229 0.33 2.62 -6.28
CA ILE A 229 1.37 3.38 -6.97
C ILE A 229 2.12 2.41 -7.88
N PRO A 230 1.67 2.23 -9.14
CA PRO A 230 2.39 1.40 -10.08
C PRO A 230 3.71 2.07 -10.45
N TRP A 231 4.74 1.30 -10.78
CA TRP A 231 5.99 1.84 -11.29
C TRP A 231 6.74 0.79 -12.10
N SER A 232 7.71 1.25 -12.89
CA SER A 232 8.54 0.36 -13.71
C SER A 232 9.98 0.81 -13.69
N GLN A 233 10.90 -0.12 -13.87
CA GLN A 233 12.32 0.18 -13.94
C GLN A 233 13.05 -0.75 -14.90
N VAL A 234 14.22 -0.28 -15.34
CA VAL A 234 15.20 -1.07 -16.08
C VAL A 234 16.60 -0.68 -15.65
N PHE A 235 17.47 -1.68 -15.59
CA PHE A 235 18.91 -1.53 -15.51
C PHE A 235 19.53 -1.88 -16.86
N PHE A 236 20.40 -1.02 -17.35
CA PHE A 236 21.20 -1.25 -18.54
C PHE A 236 22.61 -0.73 -18.32
N ARG A 237 23.58 -1.22 -19.10
CA ARG A 237 24.96 -0.71 -19.06
C ARG A 237 25.18 0.25 -20.20
N THR A 238 26.00 1.27 -19.96
CA THR A 238 26.50 2.15 -21.01
C THR A 238 27.97 1.85 -21.28
N LYS A 239 28.39 2.03 -22.53
CA LYS A 239 29.80 1.99 -22.95
C LYS A 239 30.14 3.17 -23.84
N LYS A 240 31.40 3.59 -23.89
CA LYS A 240 31.87 4.63 -24.83
C LYS A 240 31.73 4.19 -26.29
N PRO A 241 31.58 5.16 -27.23
CA PRO A 241 31.63 4.86 -28.64
C PRO A 241 32.95 4.16 -29.02
N GLY A 242 32.86 3.08 -29.80
CA GLY A 242 34.05 2.38 -30.30
C GLY A 242 34.73 1.40 -29.34
N GLN A 243 34.20 1.14 -28.14
CA GLN A 243 34.60 -0.04 -27.36
C GLN A 243 33.88 -1.29 -27.91
N ALA A 244 34.60 -2.07 -28.74
CA ALA A 244 34.21 -3.43 -29.09
C ALA A 244 34.17 -4.29 -27.81
N GLY A 245 33.06 -4.99 -27.58
CA GLY A 245 32.88 -5.82 -26.39
C GLY A 245 33.80 -7.03 -26.43
N THR A 246 34.61 -7.22 -25.39
CA THR A 246 35.14 -8.54 -25.07
C THR A 246 34.00 -9.33 -24.41
N PRO A 247 33.70 -10.56 -24.87
CA PRO A 247 32.62 -11.40 -24.33
C PRO A 247 32.82 -11.73 -22.84
#